data_AF-A0A2W2KHL4-F1
#
_entry.id   AF-A0A2W2KHL4-F1
#
_cell.length_a   1.000
_cell.length_b   1.000
_cell.length_c   1.000
_cell.angle_alpha   90.00
_cell.angle_beta   90.00
_cell.angle_gamma   90.00
#
_symmetry.space_group_name_H-M   'P 1'
#
loop_
_entity.id
_entity.type
_entity.pdbx_description
1 polymer ?
#
loop_
_entity_poly.entity_id
_entity_poly.type
_entity_poly.pdbx_seq_one_letter_code
_entity_poly.pdbx_strand_id
1 'polypeptide(L)'
;MEMPRNERSPENPQILVVGQDGMALGGGGDDDSRETPVTEQVEQPAKVMRIGSMIKQLLEEVRAAPLDEASRNRLKEIHASSVKELEDGLAPELVEELERLSLPFTDEGTPSDAELRIAQAQLVGWLEGLFHGIQTTLFAQQMAARAQLEQMRRALPPGLGHDGGDDGRTGGRSGGPYL
;
A
#
# COMPACT_ATOMS: atom_id res chain seq x y z
N MET A 1 -7.21 -6.11 -61.28
CA MET A 1 -7.50 -5.12 -60.22
C MET A 1 -8.45 -5.80 -59.25
N GLU A 2 -8.21 -5.94 -57.95
CA GLU A 2 -7.28 -5.31 -57.00
C GLU A 2 -7.12 -6.25 -55.79
N MET A 3 -5.92 -6.35 -55.23
CA MET A 3 -5.69 -6.91 -53.89
C MET A 3 -5.62 -5.75 -52.88
N PRO A 4 -6.15 -5.88 -51.64
CA PRO A 4 -5.99 -4.83 -50.65
C PRO A 4 -4.54 -4.79 -50.14
N ARG A 5 -3.89 -3.63 -50.29
CA ARG A 5 -2.58 -3.33 -49.70
C ARG A 5 -2.74 -3.10 -48.20
N ASN A 6 -1.96 -3.83 -47.42
CA ASN A 6 -1.76 -3.61 -46.00
C ASN A 6 -0.80 -2.42 -45.81
N GLU A 7 -1.30 -1.26 -45.44
CA GLU A 7 -0.49 -0.08 -45.11
C GLU A 7 -0.04 -0.17 -43.64
N ARG A 8 1.18 -0.68 -43.41
CA ARG A 8 1.87 -0.52 -42.12
C ARG A 8 2.36 0.93 -42.02
N SER A 9 1.93 1.66 -41.00
CA SER A 9 2.49 2.96 -40.62
C SER A 9 3.98 2.81 -40.28
N PRO A 10 4.86 3.77 -40.64
CA PRO A 10 6.27 3.70 -40.28
C PRO A 10 6.44 4.09 -38.81
N GLU A 11 7.11 3.22 -38.05
CA GLU A 11 7.57 3.50 -36.69
C GLU A 11 8.59 4.65 -36.74
N ASN A 12 8.29 5.76 -36.06
CA ASN A 12 9.24 6.85 -35.88
C ASN A 12 10.36 6.37 -34.94
N PRO A 13 11.64 6.44 -35.33
CA PRO A 13 12.74 6.09 -34.44
C PRO A 13 12.85 7.15 -33.35
N GLN A 14 12.55 6.78 -32.10
CA GLN A 14 12.84 7.64 -30.95
C GLN A 14 14.35 7.71 -30.76
N ILE A 15 14.92 8.88 -31.05
CA ILE A 15 16.34 9.16 -30.88
C ILE A 15 16.60 9.46 -29.41
N LEU A 16 17.22 8.51 -28.71
CA LEU A 16 17.74 8.70 -27.36
C LEU A 16 19.06 9.48 -27.44
N VAL A 17 19.02 10.79 -27.19
CA VAL A 17 20.23 11.61 -27.07
C VAL A 17 20.73 11.52 -25.63
N VAL A 18 21.84 10.81 -25.42
CA VAL A 18 22.53 10.75 -24.12
C VAL A 18 23.49 11.94 -24.02
N GLY A 19 23.18 12.89 -23.12
CA GLY A 19 24.09 13.96 -22.74
C GLY A 19 25.22 13.47 -21.84
N GLN A 20 26.34 14.20 -21.82
CA GLN A 20 27.60 13.82 -21.16
C GLN A 20 27.51 13.69 -19.62
N ASP A 21 26.38 14.04 -19.01
CA ASP A 21 26.15 14.00 -17.56
C ASP A 21 25.15 12.91 -17.12
N GLY A 22 24.76 11.98 -18.00
CA GLY A 22 24.02 10.76 -17.63
C GLY A 22 22.55 10.94 -17.21
N MET A 23 21.99 12.14 -17.30
CA MET A 23 20.58 12.39 -16.98
C MET A 23 19.70 12.30 -18.23
N ALA A 24 18.85 11.27 -18.30
CA ALA A 24 17.79 11.16 -19.28
C ALA A 24 16.65 12.13 -18.92
N LEU A 25 16.64 13.32 -19.53
CA LEU A 25 15.48 14.20 -19.49
C LEU A 25 14.49 13.73 -20.57
N GLY A 26 13.65 12.75 -20.20
CA GLY A 26 12.46 12.39 -20.97
C GLY A 26 11.43 13.53 -20.87
N GLY A 27 11.21 14.22 -21.97
CA GLY A 27 10.19 15.26 -22.08
C GLY A 27 8.80 14.69 -22.34
N GLY A 28 7.85 15.10 -21.50
CA GLY A 28 6.44 15.37 -21.86
C GLY A 28 5.52 14.17 -22.13
N GLY A 29 4.70 13.82 -21.14
CA GLY A 29 3.47 13.03 -21.30
C GLY A 29 3.16 12.20 -20.05
N ASP A 30 2.00 12.46 -19.43
CA ASP A 30 1.40 11.80 -18.25
C ASP A 30 2.01 12.07 -16.85
N ASP A 31 1.63 13.22 -16.31
CA ASP A 31 1.56 13.50 -14.87
C ASP A 31 0.13 13.23 -14.34
N ASP A 32 -0.48 12.08 -14.69
CA ASP A 32 -1.79 11.65 -14.15
C ASP A 32 -1.77 10.17 -13.71
N SER A 33 -0.58 9.59 -13.55
CA SER A 33 -0.41 8.20 -13.13
C SER A 33 0.81 8.02 -12.22
N ARG A 34 1.10 9.02 -11.38
CA ARG A 34 1.84 8.69 -10.15
C ARG A 34 0.88 7.88 -9.30
N GLU A 35 1.01 6.56 -9.32
CA GLU A 35 0.33 5.69 -8.37
C GLU A 35 0.56 6.28 -6.97
N THR A 36 -0.52 6.70 -6.32
CA THR A 36 -0.48 7.27 -4.97
C THR A 36 0.31 6.30 -4.08
N PRO A 37 1.40 6.76 -3.43
CA PRO A 37 2.20 5.93 -2.57
C PRO A 37 1.30 5.13 -1.64
N VAL A 38 1.59 3.84 -1.47
CA VAL A 38 0.77 2.91 -0.68
C VAL A 38 0.56 3.42 0.76
N THR A 39 1.50 4.19 1.28
CA THR A 39 1.44 4.85 2.58
C THR A 39 0.49 6.04 2.62
N GLU A 40 0.16 6.63 1.49
CA GLU A 40 -0.74 7.79 1.33
C GLU A 40 -2.19 7.38 1.07
N GLN A 41 -2.45 6.11 0.71
CA GLN A 41 -3.82 5.59 0.56
C GLN A 41 -4.63 5.65 1.86
N VAL A 42 -3.97 5.53 3.03
CA VAL A 42 -4.62 5.60 4.34
C VAL A 42 -3.99 6.72 5.17
N GLU A 43 -4.66 7.86 5.22
CA GLU A 43 -4.18 9.04 5.93
C GLU A 43 -4.10 8.81 7.45
N GLN A 44 -5.04 8.04 8.01
CA GLN A 44 -5.11 7.76 9.45
C GLN A 44 -5.18 6.26 9.76
N PRO A 45 -4.08 5.50 9.61
CA PRO A 45 -4.09 4.03 9.74
C PRO A 45 -4.62 3.55 11.09
N ALA A 46 -4.22 4.21 12.18
CA ALA A 46 -4.66 3.85 13.54
C ALA A 46 -6.18 4.06 13.73
N LYS A 47 -6.75 5.12 13.13
CA LYS A 47 -8.19 5.40 13.19
C LYS A 47 -8.96 4.32 12.44
N VAL A 48 -8.57 4.04 11.20
CA VAL A 48 -9.21 3.03 10.33
C VAL A 48 -9.16 1.64 10.97
N MET A 49 -8.00 1.22 11.52
CA MET A 49 -7.87 -0.08 12.20
C MET A 49 -8.78 -0.20 13.44
N ARG A 50 -8.90 0.88 14.23
CA ARG A 50 -9.77 0.91 15.42
C ARG A 50 -11.24 0.77 15.02
N ILE A 51 -11.69 1.49 13.99
CA ILE A 51 -13.06 1.41 13.48
C ILE A 51 -13.33 0.04 12.87
N GLY A 52 -12.42 -0.48 12.04
CA GLY A 52 -12.55 -1.83 11.47
C GLY A 52 -12.67 -2.92 12.53
N SER A 53 -11.86 -2.86 13.60
CA SER A 53 -11.94 -3.81 14.71
C SER A 53 -13.27 -3.71 15.47
N MET A 54 -13.78 -2.49 15.67
CA MET A 54 -15.09 -2.27 16.27
C MET A 54 -16.21 -2.88 15.42
N ILE A 55 -16.22 -2.63 14.11
CA ILE A 55 -17.24 -3.19 13.20
C ILE A 55 -17.17 -4.72 13.22
N LYS A 56 -15.97 -5.30 13.22
CA LYS A 56 -15.78 -6.76 13.32
C LYS A 56 -16.37 -7.35 14.58
N GLN A 57 -16.15 -6.72 15.74
CA GLN A 57 -16.74 -7.17 17.00
C GLN A 57 -18.28 -7.09 16.94
N LEU A 58 -18.84 -6.00 16.41
CA LEU A 58 -20.28 -5.85 16.26
C LEU A 58 -20.88 -6.92 15.34
N LEU A 59 -20.18 -7.28 14.26
CA LEU A 59 -20.60 -8.34 13.34
C LEU A 59 -20.64 -9.69 14.06
N GLU A 60 -19.67 -9.96 14.93
CA GLU A 60 -19.64 -11.17 15.75
C GLU A 60 -20.81 -11.21 16.73
N GLU A 61 -21.16 -10.09 17.37
CA GLU A 61 -22.33 -9.99 18.26
C GLU A 61 -23.64 -10.29 17.52
N VAL A 62 -23.84 -9.72 16.33
CA VAL A 62 -25.06 -9.96 15.52
C VAL A 62 -25.16 -11.41 15.07
N ARG A 63 -24.03 -12.11 14.93
CA ARG A 63 -23.99 -13.55 14.60
C ARG A 63 -24.25 -14.43 15.82
N ALA A 64 -23.98 -13.94 17.03
CA ALA A 64 -24.08 -14.71 18.26
C ALA A 64 -25.52 -14.88 18.73
N ALA A 65 -26.36 -13.84 18.59
CA ALA A 65 -27.75 -13.88 19.02
C ALA A 65 -28.66 -12.96 18.18
N PRO A 66 -29.97 -13.26 18.09
CA PRO A 66 -30.94 -12.37 17.45
C PRO A 66 -31.04 -11.02 18.17
N LEU A 67 -31.23 -9.94 17.41
CA LEU A 67 -31.36 -8.58 17.96
C LEU A 67 -32.83 -8.14 18.06
N ASP A 68 -33.12 -7.34 19.07
CA ASP A 68 -34.38 -6.60 19.14
C ASP A 68 -34.37 -5.37 18.22
N GLU A 69 -35.53 -4.76 18.01
CA GLU A 69 -35.67 -3.63 17.09
C GLU A 69 -34.85 -2.41 17.50
N ALA A 70 -34.77 -2.12 18.80
CA ALA A 70 -33.98 -1.01 19.32
C ALA A 70 -32.49 -1.19 19.04
N SER A 71 -31.96 -2.41 19.25
CA SER A 71 -30.56 -2.73 18.96
C SER A 71 -30.26 -2.65 17.47
N ARG A 72 -31.18 -3.10 16.60
CA ARG A 72 -31.02 -2.98 15.14
C ARG A 72 -30.98 -1.53 14.66
N ASN A 73 -31.84 -0.66 15.20
CA ASN A 73 -31.81 0.77 14.90
C ASN A 73 -30.50 1.42 15.37
N ARG A 74 -30.04 1.09 16.57
CA ARG A 74 -28.74 1.57 17.06
C ARG A 74 -27.59 1.10 16.17
N LEU A 75 -27.65 -0.14 15.66
CA LEU A 75 -26.61 -0.69 14.81
C LEU A 75 -26.59 -0.05 13.41
N LYS A 76 -27.76 0.31 12.86
CA LYS A 76 -27.89 1.13 11.65
C LYS A 76 -27.17 2.47 11.82
N GLU A 77 -27.41 3.16 12.92
CA GLU A 77 -26.75 4.45 13.23
C GLU A 77 -25.24 4.30 13.39
N ILE A 78 -24.80 3.27 14.12
CA ILE A 78 -23.37 2.96 14.29
C ILE A 78 -22.71 2.67 12.93
N HIS A 79 -23.37 1.92 12.06
CA HIS A 79 -22.86 1.64 10.71
C HIS A 79 -22.66 2.94 9.92
N ALA A 80 -23.69 3.79 9.84
CA ALA A 80 -23.60 5.06 9.12
C ALA A 80 -22.52 5.99 9.68
N SER A 81 -22.40 6.08 11.01
CA SER A 81 -21.33 6.85 11.65
C SER A 81 -19.95 6.26 11.39
N SER A 82 -19.83 4.92 11.35
CA SER A 82 -18.55 4.26 11.12
C SER A 82 -18.05 4.48 9.69
N VAL A 83 -18.95 4.49 8.70
CA VAL A 83 -18.58 4.81 7.30
C VAL A 83 -17.99 6.22 7.23
N LYS A 84 -18.66 7.23 7.80
CA LYS A 84 -18.13 8.61 7.85
C LYS A 84 -16.78 8.71 8.55
N GLU A 85 -16.61 8.01 9.67
CA GLU A 85 -15.33 8.01 10.39
C GLU A 85 -14.21 7.30 9.62
N LEU A 86 -14.54 6.34 8.75
CA LEU A 86 -13.60 5.73 7.83
C LEU A 86 -13.23 6.69 6.70
N GLU A 87 -14.21 7.39 6.11
CA GLU A 87 -13.99 8.37 5.04
C GLU A 87 -12.96 9.43 5.46
N ASP A 88 -13.08 9.96 6.67
CA ASP A 88 -12.11 10.91 7.27
C ASP A 88 -10.67 10.38 7.37
N GLY A 89 -10.48 9.06 7.32
CA GLY A 89 -9.19 8.40 7.51
C GLY A 89 -8.58 7.81 6.24
N LEU A 90 -9.26 7.95 5.10
CA LEU A 90 -8.92 7.35 3.82
C LEU A 90 -8.60 8.44 2.79
N ALA A 91 -7.74 8.13 1.83
CA ALA A 91 -7.51 9.00 0.68
C ALA A 91 -8.77 9.16 -0.18
N PRO A 92 -8.92 10.27 -0.92
CA PRO A 92 -10.12 10.55 -1.72
C PRO A 92 -10.53 9.41 -2.65
N GLU A 93 -9.58 8.73 -3.28
CA GLU A 93 -9.86 7.63 -4.22
C GLU A 93 -10.52 6.43 -3.52
N LEU A 94 -10.10 6.14 -2.29
CA LEU A 94 -10.68 5.08 -1.45
C LEU A 94 -12.02 5.51 -0.84
N VAL A 95 -12.21 6.80 -0.55
CA VAL A 95 -13.51 7.35 -0.15
C VAL A 95 -14.53 7.11 -1.27
N GLU A 96 -14.19 7.49 -2.50
CA GLU A 96 -15.08 7.27 -3.64
C GLU A 96 -15.36 5.77 -3.88
N GLU A 97 -14.36 4.91 -3.67
CA GLU A 97 -14.57 3.46 -3.75
C GLU A 97 -15.52 2.96 -2.66
N LEU A 98 -15.32 3.39 -1.42
CA LEU A 98 -16.14 3.04 -0.28
C LEU A 98 -17.60 3.48 -0.50
N GLU A 99 -17.84 4.71 -0.95
CA GLU A 99 -19.19 5.22 -1.25
C GLU A 99 -19.89 4.44 -2.37
N ARG A 100 -19.15 4.02 -3.41
CA ARG A 100 -19.72 3.20 -4.50
C ARG A 100 -20.13 1.80 -4.03
N LEU A 101 -19.42 1.24 -3.05
CA LEU A 101 -19.66 -0.12 -2.55
C LEU A 101 -20.65 -0.14 -1.39
N SER A 102 -20.64 0.87 -0.52
CA SER A 102 -21.48 0.94 0.68
C SER A 102 -22.79 1.66 0.37
N LEU A 103 -23.84 0.89 0.08
CA LEU A 103 -25.18 1.45 -0.03
C LEU A 103 -25.74 1.79 1.36
N PRO A 104 -26.21 3.04 1.60
CA PRO A 104 -26.87 3.40 2.84
C PRO A 104 -28.15 2.58 3.06
N PHE A 105 -28.47 2.26 4.32
CA PHE A 105 -29.78 1.76 4.66
C PHE A 105 -30.86 2.80 4.34
N THR A 106 -32.03 2.36 3.87
CA THR A 106 -33.17 3.24 3.65
C THR A 106 -33.62 3.88 4.96
N ASP A 107 -34.02 5.15 4.92
CA ASP A 107 -34.59 5.84 6.09
C ASP A 107 -35.95 5.26 6.49
N GLU A 108 -36.64 4.62 5.54
CA GLU A 108 -37.90 3.93 5.76
C GLU A 108 -37.67 2.55 6.37
N GLY A 109 -37.51 2.51 7.69
CA GLY A 109 -37.61 1.28 8.50
C GLY A 109 -36.34 0.82 9.19
N THR A 110 -36.55 -0.13 10.12
CA THR A 110 -35.49 -0.80 10.87
C THR A 110 -34.96 -1.98 10.03
N PRO A 111 -33.66 -2.03 9.69
CA PRO A 111 -33.11 -3.16 8.93
C PRO A 111 -33.21 -4.46 9.72
N SER A 112 -33.24 -5.57 9.00
CA SER A 112 -33.19 -6.92 9.55
C SER A 112 -31.78 -7.30 10.03
N ASP A 113 -31.69 -8.32 10.88
CA ASP A 113 -30.40 -8.89 11.32
C ASP A 113 -29.55 -9.35 10.13
N ALA A 114 -30.19 -9.84 9.06
CA ALA A 114 -29.49 -10.28 7.87
C ALA A 114 -28.87 -9.11 7.10
N GLU A 115 -29.61 -8.02 6.91
CA GLU A 115 -29.12 -6.81 6.25
C GLU A 115 -27.96 -6.18 7.03
N LEU A 116 -28.07 -6.11 8.36
CA LEU A 116 -26.99 -5.63 9.23
C LEU A 116 -25.73 -6.49 9.12
N ARG A 117 -25.86 -7.82 9.12
CA ARG A 117 -24.72 -8.74 8.96
C ARG A 117 -24.04 -8.57 7.61
N ILE A 118 -24.79 -8.43 6.52
CA ILE A 118 -24.22 -8.27 5.18
C ILE A 118 -23.48 -6.94 5.08
N ALA A 119 -24.08 -5.84 5.52
CA ALA A 119 -23.47 -4.51 5.47
C ALA A 119 -22.17 -4.44 6.29
N GLN A 120 -22.16 -5.00 7.51
CA GLN A 120 -20.94 -5.04 8.32
C GLN A 120 -19.88 -5.98 7.76
N ALA A 121 -20.27 -7.17 7.27
CA ALA A 121 -19.33 -8.10 6.65
C ALA A 121 -18.68 -7.52 5.39
N GLN A 122 -19.42 -6.73 4.62
CA GLN A 122 -18.89 -5.99 3.47
C GLN A 122 -17.78 -5.01 3.89
N LEU A 123 -18.03 -4.18 4.91
CA LEU A 123 -17.03 -3.25 5.41
C LEU A 123 -15.79 -3.96 5.97
N VAL A 124 -15.99 -5.00 6.78
CA VAL A 124 -14.88 -5.78 7.36
C VAL A 124 -14.04 -6.41 6.26
N GLY A 125 -14.68 -7.08 5.29
CA GLY A 125 -13.97 -7.73 4.19
C GLY A 125 -13.22 -6.75 3.29
N TRP A 126 -13.83 -5.59 2.98
CA TRP A 126 -13.17 -4.55 2.21
C TRP A 126 -11.95 -3.98 2.95
N LEU A 127 -12.08 -3.67 4.25
CA LEU A 127 -10.97 -3.19 5.06
C LEU A 127 -9.84 -4.22 5.20
N GLU A 128 -10.17 -5.50 5.41
CA GLU A 128 -9.17 -6.58 5.45
C GLU A 128 -8.43 -6.70 4.11
N GLY A 129 -9.14 -6.57 2.98
CA GLY A 129 -8.56 -6.52 1.64
C GLY A 129 -7.63 -5.32 1.42
N LEU A 130 -8.05 -4.13 1.84
CA LEU A 130 -7.26 -2.90 1.76
C LEU A 130 -5.94 -3.04 2.52
N PHE A 131 -5.98 -3.45 3.79
CA PHE A 131 -4.77 -3.60 4.60
C PHE A 131 -3.86 -4.71 4.07
N HIS A 132 -4.42 -5.80 3.55
CA HIS A 132 -3.63 -6.86 2.94
C HIS A 132 -2.93 -6.39 1.65
N GLY A 133 -3.62 -5.61 0.80
CA GLY A 133 -3.04 -5.00 -0.39
C GLY A 133 -1.87 -4.07 -0.04
N ILE A 134 -2.07 -3.17 0.93
CA ILE A 134 -1.04 -2.26 1.45
C ILE A 134 0.19 -3.04 1.94
N GLN A 135 -0.01 -4.06 2.77
CA GLN A 135 1.08 -4.89 3.30
C GLN A 135 1.85 -5.62 2.19
N THR A 136 1.13 -6.13 1.19
CA THR A 136 1.70 -6.86 0.06
C THR A 136 2.62 -5.95 -0.75
N THR A 137 2.16 -4.74 -1.07
CA THR A 137 2.96 -3.79 -1.84
C THR A 137 4.15 -3.28 -1.05
N LEU A 138 3.98 -2.96 0.24
CA LEU A 138 5.11 -2.57 1.11
C LEU A 138 6.16 -3.67 1.23
N PHE A 139 5.74 -4.93 1.38
CA PHE A 139 6.66 -6.05 1.41
C PHE A 139 7.42 -6.20 0.08
N ALA A 140 6.73 -6.09 -1.06
CA ALA A 140 7.36 -6.13 -2.38
C ALA A 140 8.39 -5.01 -2.56
N GLN A 141 8.06 -3.78 -2.15
CA GLN A 141 8.98 -2.64 -2.18
C GLN A 141 10.23 -2.89 -1.32
N GLN A 142 10.07 -3.41 -0.10
CA GLN A 142 11.21 -3.74 0.77
C GLN A 142 12.09 -4.83 0.16
N MET A 143 11.51 -5.84 -0.48
CA MET A 143 12.27 -6.91 -1.14
C MET A 143 13.03 -6.38 -2.36
N ALA A 144 12.40 -5.55 -3.19
CA ALA A 144 13.05 -4.90 -4.32
C ALA A 144 14.22 -4.00 -3.88
N ALA A 145 14.02 -3.19 -2.84
CA ALA A 145 15.07 -2.35 -2.28
C ALA A 145 16.25 -3.18 -1.74
N ARG A 146 15.98 -4.29 -1.03
CA ARG A 146 17.04 -5.21 -0.56
C ARG A 146 17.82 -5.81 -1.72
N ALA A 147 17.15 -6.28 -2.76
CA ALA A 147 17.81 -6.86 -3.94
C ALA A 147 18.68 -5.83 -4.67
N GLN A 148 18.22 -4.58 -4.79
CA GLN A 148 19.01 -3.48 -5.36
C GLN A 148 20.28 -3.22 -4.54
N LEU A 149 20.18 -3.16 -3.21
CA LEU A 149 21.34 -2.97 -2.32
C LEU A 149 22.35 -4.12 -2.43
N GLU A 150 21.88 -5.37 -2.50
CA GLU A 150 22.74 -6.54 -2.70
C GLU A 150 23.47 -6.50 -4.05
N GLN A 151 22.78 -6.07 -5.11
CA GLN A 151 23.39 -5.87 -6.43
C GLN A 151 24.46 -4.79 -6.40
N MET A 152 24.20 -3.63 -5.77
CA MET A 152 25.21 -2.58 -5.63
C MET A 152 26.43 -3.06 -4.83
N ARG A 153 26.20 -3.79 -3.74
CA ARG A 153 27.28 -4.37 -2.93
C ARG A 153 28.11 -5.38 -3.72
N ARG A 154 27.50 -6.14 -4.64
CA ARG A 154 28.21 -7.05 -5.54
C ARG A 154 28.93 -6.34 -6.69
N ALA A 155 28.43 -5.18 -7.11
CA ALA A 155 29.04 -4.33 -8.13
C ALA A 155 30.19 -3.47 -7.59
N LEU A 156 30.31 -3.30 -6.26
CA LEU A 156 31.47 -2.66 -5.66
C LEU A 156 32.71 -3.57 -5.78
N PRO A 157 33.82 -3.10 -6.36
CA PRO A 157 35.03 -3.90 -6.52
C PRO A 157 35.58 -4.31 -5.14
N PRO A 158 36.04 -5.57 -4.99
CA PRO A 158 36.73 -5.99 -3.78
C PRO A 158 38.10 -5.29 -3.72
N GLY A 159 38.18 -4.14 -3.05
CA GLY A 159 39.45 -3.41 -2.92
C GLY A 159 39.34 -1.94 -2.58
N LEU A 160 38.83 -1.61 -1.39
CA LEU A 160 39.13 -0.32 -0.73
C LEU A 160 39.19 -0.45 0.81
N GLY A 161 39.40 -1.67 1.29
CA GLY A 161 39.76 -1.95 2.67
C GLY A 161 40.98 -2.86 2.70
N HIS A 162 42.10 -2.32 3.19
CA HIS A 162 43.34 -3.01 3.55
C HIS A 162 44.41 -3.16 2.45
N ASP A 163 44.81 -2.05 1.83
CA ASP A 163 46.20 -1.86 1.38
C ASP A 163 46.74 -0.60 2.07
N GLY A 164 47.15 -0.77 3.32
CA GLY A 164 47.72 0.26 4.18
C GLY A 164 48.78 -0.44 5.00
N GLY A 165 50.03 -0.36 4.51
CA GLY A 165 51.11 -1.28 4.80
C GLY A 165 51.56 -1.38 6.26
N ASP A 166 52.19 -2.52 6.56
CA ASP A 166 53.39 -2.54 7.40
C ASP A 166 54.20 -3.79 7.05
N ASP A 167 55.16 -3.61 6.15
CA ASP A 167 56.28 -4.51 6.00
C ASP A 167 57.39 -3.97 6.91
N GLY A 168 57.61 -4.65 8.04
CA GLY A 168 58.85 -4.54 8.81
C GLY A 168 58.71 -4.15 10.28
N ARG A 169 58.73 -5.15 11.17
CA ARG A 169 59.87 -5.39 12.08
C ARG A 169 59.69 -6.61 12.97
N THR A 170 60.72 -7.45 12.90
CA THR A 170 61.13 -8.46 13.85
C THR A 170 61.30 -7.92 15.27
N GLY A 171 60.73 -8.65 16.24
CA GLY A 171 61.37 -8.95 17.54
C GLY A 171 61.27 -7.92 18.67
N GLY A 172 60.63 -8.30 19.78
CA GLY A 172 60.97 -7.73 21.10
C GLY A 172 59.87 -7.69 22.16
N ARG A 173 59.83 -8.72 23.03
CA ARG A 173 59.68 -8.65 24.50
C ARG A 173 58.53 -7.86 25.18
N SER A 174 57.68 -8.65 25.85
CA SER A 174 57.38 -8.65 27.30
C SER A 174 56.73 -7.46 28.04
N GLY A 175 55.63 -7.78 28.74
CA GLY A 175 55.15 -7.15 30.00
C GLY A 175 54.32 -5.89 29.81
N GLY A 176 53.16 -5.65 30.41
CA GLY A 176 52.35 -6.25 31.48
C GLY A 176 51.12 -5.33 31.69
N PRO A 177 50.11 -5.68 32.50
CA PRO A 177 48.81 -5.00 32.53
C PRO A 177 48.68 -4.03 33.70
N TYR A 178 48.14 -2.82 33.52
CA TYR A 178 47.54 -2.06 34.63
C TYR A 178 46.43 -1.09 34.18
N LEU A 179 45.30 -1.26 34.89
CA LEU A 179 44.25 -0.30 35.31
C LEU A 179 43.31 0.30 34.26
#